data_AF-A0A2V7CFF0-F1
#
_entry.id   AF-A0A2V7CFF0-F1
#
_cell.length_a   1.000
_cell.length_b   1.000
_cell.length_c   1.000
_cell.angle_alpha   90.00
_cell.angle_beta   90.00
_cell.angle_gamma   90.00
#
_symmetry.space_group_name_H-M   'P 1'
#
loop_
_entity.id
_entity.type
_entity.pdbx_description
1 polymer ?
#
loop_
_entity_poly.entity_id
_entity_poly.type
_entity_poly.pdbx_seq_one_letter_code
_entity_poly.pdbx_strand_id
1 'polypeptide(L)'
;MLTVTNKILKEQPDAVVAYLRGWLRAVRLLKEEPEKAAEVYTEEQKSLGRDVPVAVIDKALRRMRWEPDIAPAIERYLGDQAKDLAAGTIEGRIKAVPDLTKALNKDLLVKAKAGR
;
A
#
# COMPACT_ATOMS: atom_id res chain seq x y z
N MET A 1 3.05 1.64 0.41
CA MET A 1 3.26 0.44 -0.42
C MET A 1 3.38 -0.74 0.53
N LEU A 2 2.64 -1.83 0.30
CA LEU A 2 2.74 -3.05 1.12
C LEU A 2 3.74 -4.00 0.47
N THR A 3 4.62 -4.60 1.27
CA THR A 3 5.60 -5.58 0.82
C THR A 3 5.60 -6.77 1.76
N VAL A 4 5.80 -7.97 1.21
CA VAL A 4 5.90 -9.22 1.97
C VAL A 4 7.11 -10.00 1.48
N THR A 5 7.76 -10.75 2.36
CA THR A 5 8.90 -11.59 1.98
C THR A 5 8.41 -12.82 1.19
N ASN A 6 9.23 -13.29 0.25
CA ASN A 6 8.94 -14.52 -0.50
C ASN A 6 8.76 -15.75 0.41
N LYS A 7 9.43 -15.76 1.57
CA LYS A 7 9.27 -16.81 2.58
C LYS A 7 7.83 -16.85 3.09
N ILE A 8 7.31 -15.72 3.59
CA ILE A 8 5.94 -15.64 4.11
C ILE A 8 4.91 -15.89 3.02
N LEU A 9 5.15 -15.38 1.80
CA LEU A 9 4.28 -15.62 0.66
C LEU A 9 4.08 -17.12 0.36
N LYS A 10 5.13 -17.92 0.54
CA LYS A 10 5.12 -19.37 0.28
C LYS A 10 4.63 -20.18 1.47
N GLU A 11 5.10 -19.85 2.67
CA GLU A 11 4.82 -20.62 3.88
C GLU A 11 3.43 -20.31 4.46
N GLN A 12 2.95 -19.08 4.30
CA GLN A 12 1.72 -18.59 4.93
C GLN A 12 0.85 -17.75 3.98
N PRO A 13 0.50 -18.24 2.79
CA PRO A 13 -0.28 -17.47 1.81
C PRO A 13 -1.65 -17.05 2.35
N ASP A 14 -2.29 -17.88 3.18
CA ASP A 14 -3.60 -17.57 3.75
C ASP A 14 -3.54 -16.45 4.78
N ALA A 15 -2.44 -16.36 5.56
CA ALA A 15 -2.22 -15.25 6.48
C ALA A 15 -2.05 -13.92 5.72
N VAL A 16 -1.37 -13.96 4.57
CA VAL A 16 -1.25 -12.79 3.68
C VAL A 16 -2.62 -12.37 3.15
N VAL A 17 -3.44 -13.32 2.69
CA VAL A 17 -4.82 -13.04 2.24
C VAL A 17 -5.67 -12.47 3.38
N ALA A 18 -5.58 -13.04 4.58
CA ALA A 18 -6.30 -12.54 5.76
C ALA A 18 -5.89 -11.11 6.12
N TYR A 19 -4.60 -10.79 6.08
CA TYR A 19 -4.09 -9.44 6.25
C TYR A 19 -4.65 -8.49 5.19
N LEU A 20 -4.60 -8.89 3.91
CA LEU A 20 -5.14 -8.08 2.79
C LEU A 20 -6.64 -7.82 2.95
N ARG A 21 -7.42 -8.77 3.50
CA ARG A 21 -8.83 -8.53 3.84
C ARG A 21 -9.00 -7.48 4.94
N GLY A 22 -8.17 -7.51 5.97
CA GLY A 22 -8.13 -6.47 7.01
C GLY A 22 -7.78 -5.10 6.42
N TRP A 23 -6.77 -5.05 5.57
CA TRP A 23 -6.36 -3.84 4.86
C TRP A 23 -7.45 -3.30 3.93
N LEU A 24 -8.15 -4.15 3.17
CA LEU A 24 -9.29 -3.74 2.34
C LEU A 24 -10.44 -3.14 3.19
N ARG A 25 -10.67 -3.65 4.40
CA ARG A 25 -11.61 -3.06 5.36
C ARG A 25 -11.15 -1.68 5.83
N ALA A 26 -9.86 -1.48 6.08
CA ALA A 26 -9.31 -0.17 6.40
C ALA A 26 -9.43 0.82 5.22
N VAL A 27 -9.17 0.37 3.99
CA VAL A 27 -9.40 1.19 2.78
C VAL A 27 -10.86 1.59 2.65
N ARG A 28 -11.79 0.68 2.99
CA ARG A 28 -13.23 0.98 3.01
C ARG A 28 -13.56 2.05 4.06
N LEU A 29 -13.04 1.92 5.28
CA LEU A 29 -13.19 2.92 6.34
C LEU A 29 -12.71 4.31 5.88
N LEU A 30 -11.54 4.38 5.25
CA LEU A 30 -10.97 5.63 4.72
C LEU A 30 -11.85 6.30 3.65
N LYS A 31 -12.63 5.53 2.90
CA LYS A 31 -13.53 6.03 1.86
C LYS A 31 -14.92 6.39 2.38
N GLU A 32 -15.47 5.55 3.25
CA GLU A 32 -16.87 5.62 3.67
C GLU A 32 -17.04 6.42 4.98
N GLU A 33 -16.06 6.37 5.87
CA GLU A 33 -16.07 7.00 7.21
C GLU A 33 -14.75 7.78 7.46
N PRO A 34 -14.39 8.78 6.64
CA PRO A 34 -13.09 9.46 6.72
C PRO A 34 -12.85 10.18 8.06
N GLU A 35 -13.89 10.67 8.73
CA GLU A 35 -13.80 11.35 10.03
C GLU A 35 -13.36 10.37 11.12
N LYS A 36 -14.01 9.20 11.18
CA LYS A 36 -13.64 8.12 12.08
C LYS A 36 -12.25 7.58 11.78
N ALA A 37 -11.88 7.47 10.50
CA ALA A 37 -10.51 7.11 10.12
C ALA A 37 -9.49 8.14 10.63
N ALA A 38 -9.84 9.44 10.61
CA ALA A 38 -8.99 10.50 11.14
C ALA A 38 -8.88 10.46 12.66
N GLU A 39 -9.95 10.15 13.38
CA GLU A 39 -9.94 9.96 14.84
C GLU A 39 -8.98 8.83 15.23
N VAL A 40 -9.16 7.64 14.64
CA VAL A 40 -8.29 6.47 14.87
C VAL A 40 -6.83 6.80 14.57
N TYR A 41 -6.56 7.47 13.45
CA TYR A 41 -5.19 7.84 13.10
C TYR A 41 -4.60 8.90 14.05
N THR A 42 -5.43 9.80 14.57
CA THR A 42 -4.99 10.81 15.55
C THR A 42 -4.63 10.17 16.89
N GLU A 43 -5.36 9.15 17.33
CA GLU A 43 -5.04 8.38 18.53
C GLU A 43 -3.67 7.70 18.40
N GLU A 44 -3.37 7.11 17.24
CA GLU A 44 -2.07 6.53 16.97
C GLU A 44 -0.96 7.60 16.94
N GLN A 45 -1.21 8.76 16.36
CA GLN A 45 -0.21 9.84 16.39
C GLN A 45 0.07 10.32 17.83
N LYS A 46 -0.96 10.39 18.68
CA LYS A 46 -0.82 10.70 20.11
C LYS A 46 -0.02 9.62 20.85
N SER A 47 -0.24 8.34 20.55
CA SER A 47 0.54 7.23 21.12
C SER A 47 2.03 7.34 20.79
N LEU A 48 2.35 7.92 19.63
CA LEU A 48 3.71 8.22 19.18
C LEU A 48 4.25 9.58 19.69
N GLY A 49 3.56 10.23 20.63
CA GLY A 49 3.96 11.52 21.20
C GLY A 49 3.75 12.73 20.30
N ARG A 50 2.93 12.61 19.24
CA ARG A 50 2.62 13.70 18.30
C ARG A 50 1.20 14.21 18.54
N ASP A 51 1.08 15.49 18.86
CA ASP A 51 -0.22 16.14 19.04
C ASP A 51 -0.65 16.87 17.75
N VAL A 52 -1.26 16.10 16.84
CA VAL A 52 -1.78 16.64 15.57
C VAL A 52 -3.31 16.76 15.69
N PRO A 53 -3.91 17.92 15.37
CA PRO A 53 -5.36 18.06 15.41
C PRO A 53 -6.06 17.11 14.42
N VAL A 54 -7.15 16.47 14.86
CA VAL A 54 -7.96 15.55 14.02
C VAL A 54 -8.34 16.20 12.69
N ALA A 55 -8.73 17.49 12.70
CA ALA A 55 -9.10 18.22 11.50
C ALA A 55 -7.97 18.33 10.45
N VAL A 56 -6.70 18.35 10.88
CA VAL A 56 -5.54 18.35 9.97
C VAL A 56 -5.41 16.99 9.31
N ILE A 57 -5.56 15.92 10.08
CA ILE A 57 -5.51 14.55 9.58
C ILE A 57 -6.69 14.29 8.64
N ASP A 58 -7.92 14.62 9.02
CA ASP A 58 -9.11 14.45 8.18
C ASP A 58 -8.94 15.15 6.82
N LYS A 59 -8.49 16.42 6.85
CA LYS A 59 -8.22 17.18 5.63
C LYS A 59 -7.14 16.54 4.74
N ALA A 60 -6.14 15.89 5.34
CA ALA A 60 -5.13 15.15 4.61
C ALA A 60 -5.69 13.86 4.00
N LEU A 61 -6.40 13.05 4.80
CA LEU A 61 -6.96 11.77 4.37
C LEU A 61 -7.97 11.93 3.22
N ARG A 62 -8.80 12.99 3.24
CA ARG A 62 -9.78 13.29 2.18
C ARG A 62 -9.15 13.68 0.84
N ARG A 63 -7.90 14.16 0.84
CA ARG A 63 -7.16 14.49 -0.39
C ARG A 63 -6.47 13.29 -1.02
N MET A 64 -6.36 12.20 -0.28
CA MET A 64 -5.71 10.99 -0.75
C MET A 64 -6.66 10.21 -1.66
N ARG A 65 -6.13 9.72 -2.78
CA ARG A 65 -6.83 8.73 -3.59
C ARG A 65 -6.53 7.33 -3.04
N TRP A 66 -7.51 6.76 -2.34
CA TRP A 66 -7.42 5.40 -1.81
C TRP A 66 -7.73 4.35 -2.89
N GLU A 67 -6.75 4.02 -3.73
CA GLU A 67 -6.90 2.97 -4.74
C GLU A 67 -6.27 1.66 -4.24
N PRO A 68 -7.06 0.63 -3.88
CA PRO A 68 -6.49 -0.62 -3.41
C PRO A 68 -5.91 -1.48 -4.54
N ASP A 69 -6.26 -1.20 -5.80
CA ASP A 69 -5.80 -1.97 -6.95
C ASP A 69 -4.40 -1.59 -7.43
N ILE A 70 -3.65 -2.62 -7.87
CA ILE A 70 -2.43 -2.44 -8.65
C ILE A 70 -2.87 -2.06 -10.07
N ALA A 71 -3.13 -0.76 -10.28
CA ALA A 71 -3.54 -0.21 -11.56
C ALA A 71 -2.36 -0.19 -12.56
N PRO A 72 -2.62 -0.21 -13.88
CA PRO A 72 -1.57 -0.12 -14.91
C PRO A 72 -0.64 1.09 -14.75
N ALA A 73 -1.16 2.20 -14.21
CA ALA A 73 -0.39 3.40 -13.92
C ALA A 73 0.73 3.15 -12.89
N ILE A 74 0.48 2.32 -11.87
CA ILE A 74 1.49 1.97 -10.85
C ILE A 74 2.55 1.05 -11.46
N GLU A 75 2.16 0.07 -12.27
CA GLU A 75 3.11 -0.80 -12.99
C GLU A 75 4.05 0.02 -13.88
N ARG A 76 3.49 0.95 -14.66
CA ARG A 76 4.28 1.85 -15.49
C ARG A 76 5.21 2.72 -14.65
N TYR A 77 4.70 3.33 -13.60
CA TYR A 77 5.48 4.18 -12.70
C TYR A 77 6.66 3.43 -12.06
N LEU A 78 6.46 2.20 -11.61
CA LEU A 78 7.52 1.37 -11.04
C LEU A 78 8.51 0.91 -12.12
N GLY A 79 8.03 0.59 -13.32
CA GLY A 79 8.87 0.24 -14.46
C GLY A 79 9.79 1.38 -14.88
N ASP A 80 9.25 2.59 -14.97
CA ASP A 80 10.01 3.77 -15.38
C ASP A 80 11.03 4.16 -14.30
N GLN A 81 10.65 4.16 -13.02
CA GLN A 81 11.61 4.36 -11.93
C GLN A 81 12.74 3.33 -11.90
N ALA A 82 12.42 2.05 -12.13
CA ALA A 82 13.45 1.00 -12.14
C ALA A 82 14.44 1.21 -13.31
N LYS A 83 13.96 1.64 -14.47
CA LYS A 83 14.83 1.99 -15.61
C LYS A 83 15.73 3.18 -15.27
N ASP A 84 15.18 4.24 -14.66
CA ASP A 84 15.97 5.42 -14.29
C ASP A 84 17.07 5.06 -13.28
N LEU A 85 16.75 4.24 -12.28
CA LEU A 85 17.72 3.76 -11.28
C LEU A 85 18.79 2.84 -11.87
N ALA A 86 18.45 2.06 -12.90
CA ALA A 86 19.40 1.19 -13.60
C ALA A 86 20.27 1.96 -14.60
N ALA A 87 19.70 2.95 -15.29
CA ALA A 87 20.40 3.81 -16.23
C ALA A 87 21.33 4.81 -15.53
N GLY A 88 21.15 5.03 -14.22
CA GLY A 88 21.94 5.97 -13.44
C GLY A 88 21.60 7.43 -13.74
N THR A 89 20.41 7.71 -14.27
CA THR A 89 19.93 9.07 -14.58
C THR A 89 19.63 9.90 -13.33
N ILE A 90 19.48 9.26 -12.16
CA ILE A 90 19.26 9.92 -10.86
C ILE A 90 20.41 9.58 -9.90
N GLU A 91 20.54 8.30 -9.53
CA GLU A 91 21.68 7.73 -8.80
C GLU A 91 21.73 6.26 -9.24
N GLY A 92 22.77 5.81 -9.95
CA GLY A 92 22.89 4.42 -10.42
C GLY A 92 22.91 3.44 -9.25
N ARG A 93 21.72 3.00 -8.82
CA ARG A 93 21.49 2.32 -7.53
C ARG A 93 21.19 0.83 -7.68
N ILE A 94 20.80 0.40 -8.87
CA ILE A 94 20.50 -1.01 -9.15
C ILE A 94 21.23 -1.47 -10.42
N LYS A 95 21.67 -2.72 -10.43
CA LYS A 95 22.45 -3.28 -11.55
C LYS A 95 21.59 -3.63 -12.77
N ALA A 96 20.31 -3.92 -12.55
CA ALA A 96 19.36 -4.29 -13.58
C ALA A 96 17.93 -4.03 -13.10
N VAL A 97 17.02 -3.86 -14.05
CA VAL A 97 15.57 -3.73 -13.78
C VAL A 97 15.05 -5.09 -13.29
N PRO A 98 14.38 -5.15 -12.11
CA PRO A 98 13.79 -6.39 -11.62
C PRO A 98 12.55 -6.79 -12.43
N ASP A 99 12.23 -8.09 -12.41
CA ASP A 99 10.99 -8.61 -12.99
C ASP A 99 9.77 -8.15 -12.16
N LEU A 100 9.20 -7.02 -12.56
CA LEU A 100 8.06 -6.41 -11.87
C LEU A 100 6.80 -7.27 -11.95
N THR A 101 6.64 -8.08 -13.00
CA THR A 101 5.50 -9.00 -13.13
C THR A 101 5.56 -10.08 -12.05
N LYS A 102 6.75 -10.59 -11.74
CA LYS A 102 6.95 -11.51 -10.60
C LYS A 102 6.83 -10.83 -9.25
N ALA A 103 7.29 -9.58 -9.14
CA ALA A 103 7.29 -8.85 -7.86
C ALA A 103 5.88 -8.36 -7.46
N LEU A 104 5.04 -7.99 -8.44
CA LEU A 104 3.69 -7.49 -8.22
C LEU A 104 2.68 -8.64 -8.26
N ASN A 105 2.49 -9.29 -7.11
CA ASN A 105 1.51 -10.36 -6.98
C ASN A 105 0.08 -9.80 -6.84
N LYS A 106 -0.67 -9.81 -7.95
CA LYS A 106 -2.09 -9.42 -7.97
C LYS A 106 -3.02 -10.52 -7.45
N ASP A 107 -2.62 -11.79 -7.58
CA ASP A 107 -3.48 -12.93 -7.31
C ASP A 107 -3.95 -12.98 -5.85
N LEU A 108 -3.07 -12.69 -4.89
CA LEU A 108 -3.47 -12.69 -3.48
C LEU A 108 -4.44 -11.56 -3.14
N LEU A 109 -4.31 -10.41 -3.80
CA LEU A 109 -5.27 -9.31 -3.65
C LEU A 109 -6.63 -9.68 -4.27
N VAL A 110 -6.63 -10.31 -5.45
CA VAL A 110 -7.86 -10.84 -6.08
C VAL A 110 -8.53 -11.86 -5.16
N LYS A 111 -7.78 -12.81 -4.59
CA LYS A 111 -8.29 -13.78 -3.61
C LYS A 111 -8.85 -13.09 -2.36
N ALA A 112 -8.18 -12.05 -1.86
CA ALA A 112 -8.66 -11.29 -0.70
C ALA A 112 -10.00 -10.59 -0.99
N LYS A 113 -10.18 -10.04 -2.20
CA LYS A 113 -11.43 -9.41 -2.64
C LYS A 113 -12.58 -10.38 -2.86
N ALA A 114 -12.28 -11.60 -3.30
CA ALA A 114 -13.29 -12.62 -3.59
C ALA A 114 -13.94 -13.21 -2.33
N GLY A 115 -13.25 -13.21 -1.19
CA GLY A 115 -13.75 -13.77 0.07
C GLY A 115 -14.71 -12.84 0.83
N ARG A 116 -15.69 -12.25 0.14
CA ARG A 116 -16.78 -11.48 0.75
C ARG A 116 -17.77 -12.39 1.47
#